data_AF-A0A7S7QZC0-F1
#
_entry.id   AF-A0A7S7QZC0-F1
#
_cell.length_a   1.000
_cell.length_b   1.000
_cell.length_c   1.000
_cell.angle_alpha   90.00
_cell.angle_beta   90.00
_cell.angle_gamma   90.00
#
_symmetry.space_group_name_H-M   'P 1'
#
loop_
_entity.id
_entity.type
_entity.pdbx_description
1 polymer ?
#
loop_
_entity_poly.entity_id
_entity_poly.type
_entity_poly.pdbx_seq_one_letter_code
_entity_poly.pdbx_strand_id
1 'polypeptide(L)' 'MVAVVPQCEPDPVWPAQVRTSCPDCTARLELLRVIPGRAAEYWTLRCAGCGGIHMDIVDRPRG' A
#
# COMPACT_ATOMS: atom_id res chain seq x y z
N MET A 1 -32.49 2.19 -28.00
CA MET A 1 -32.24 2.49 -26.57
C MET A 1 -30.75 2.51 -26.36
N VAL A 2 -30.17 3.65 -26.01
CA VAL A 2 -28.76 3.75 -25.64
C VAL A 2 -28.66 3.42 -24.15
N ALA A 3 -28.01 2.32 -23.80
CA ALA A 3 -27.72 2.01 -22.41
C ALA A 3 -26.57 2.90 -21.95
N VAL A 4 -26.87 3.85 -21.06
CA VAL A 4 -25.85 4.64 -20.36
C VAL A 4 -25.23 3.74 -19.29
N VAL A 5 -23.97 3.37 -19.48
CA VAL A 5 -23.19 2.66 -18.46
C VAL A 5 -22.79 3.69 -17.39
N PRO A 6 -23.14 3.49 -16.10
CA PRO A 6 -22.63 4.33 -15.03
C PRO A 6 -21.12 4.20 -15.00
N GLN A 7 -20.41 5.32 -15.14
CA GLN A 7 -18.96 5.32 -15.03
C GLN A 7 -18.61 5.22 -13.54
N CYS A 8 -17.90 4.16 -13.15
CA CYS A 8 -17.22 4.14 -11.85
C CYS A 8 -16.15 5.24 -11.92
N GLU A 9 -16.44 6.39 -11.31
CA GLU A 9 -15.44 7.42 -11.11
C GLU A 9 -14.27 6.78 -10.35
N PRO A 10 -13.02 6.93 -10.83
CA PRO A 10 -11.88 6.42 -10.08
C PRO A 10 -11.86 7.14 -8.73
N ASP A 11 -11.89 6.37 -7.65
CA ASP A 11 -11.67 6.90 -6.31
C ASP A 11 -10.43 7.80 -6.34
N PRO A 12 -10.46 8.98 -5.69
CA PRO A 12 -9.28 9.82 -5.58
C PRO A 12 -8.13 8.95 -5.07
N VAL A 13 -7.07 8.84 -5.89
CA VAL A 13 -5.86 8.09 -5.57
C VAL A 13 -5.14 8.88 -4.47
N TRP A 14 -5.59 8.71 -3.24
CA TRP A 14 -4.83 9.11 -2.08
C TRP A 14 -3.57 8.24 -2.08
N PRO A 15 -2.36 8.81 -1.90
CA PRO A 15 -1.18 7.99 -1.74
C PRO A 15 -1.46 7.04 -0.57
N ALA A 16 -1.40 5.73 -0.83
CA ALA A 16 -1.54 4.73 0.21
C ALA A 16 -0.58 5.10 1.35
N GLN A 17 -1.11 5.51 2.50
CA GLN A 17 -0.28 5.79 3.65
C GLN A 17 0.39 4.48 4.06
N VAL A 18 1.71 4.43 3.96
CA VAL A 18 2.49 3.27 4.40
C VAL A 18 2.18 3.03 5.87
N ARG A 19 1.83 1.79 6.21
CA ARG A 19 1.55 1.37 7.58
C ARG A 19 2.82 1.46 8.40
N THR A 20 2.74 2.15 9.52
CA THR A 20 3.87 2.33 10.44
C THR A 20 3.74 1.48 11.71
N SER A 21 2.58 0.88 11.96
CA SER A 21 2.27 0.05 13.14
C SER A 21 1.92 -1.38 12.76
N CYS A 22 2.47 -2.34 13.49
CA CYS A 22 2.24 -3.77 13.30
C CYS A 22 0.78 -4.12 13.61
N PRO A 23 0.05 -4.83 12.74
CA PRO A 23 -1.33 -5.21 12.98
C PRO A 23 -1.51 -6.22 14.13
N ASP A 24 -0.44 -6.94 14.50
CA ASP A 24 -0.52 -7.99 15.52
C ASP A 24 -0.18 -7.48 16.92
N CYS A 25 0.77 -6.55 17.05
CA CYS A 25 1.25 -6.07 18.35
C CYS A 25 1.38 -4.54 18.47
N THR A 26 0.96 -3.79 17.45
CA THR A 26 0.96 -2.31 17.41
C THR A 26 2.35 -1.66 17.45
N ALA A 27 3.43 -2.42 17.68
CA ALA A 27 4.80 -1.95 17.63
C ALA A 27 5.19 -1.41 16.25
N ARG A 28 6.25 -0.61 16.20
CA ARG A 28 6.72 0.03 14.98
C ARG A 28 7.12 -1.00 13.90
N LEU A 29 6.78 -0.68 12.66
CA LEU A 29 7.25 -1.36 11.47
C LEU A 29 8.47 -0.63 10.89
N GLU A 30 9.48 -1.41 10.51
CA GLU A 30 10.71 -0.94 9.87
C GLU A 30 10.80 -1.47 8.44
N LEU A 31 11.24 -0.62 7.51
CA LEU A 31 11.39 -0.99 6.12
C LEU A 31 12.51 -2.02 5.95
N LEU A 32 12.16 -3.20 5.46
CA LEU A 32 13.13 -4.26 5.18
C LEU A 32 13.60 -4.20 3.72
N ARG A 33 12.66 -4.07 2.78
CA ARG A 33 12.96 -4.01 1.35
C ARG A 33 11.82 -3.37 0.56
N VAL A 34 12.18 -2.59 -0.45
CA VAL A 34 11.28 -2.10 -1.48
C VAL A 34 11.45 -2.94 -2.74
N ILE A 35 10.36 -3.45 -3.30
CA ILE A 35 10.33 -4.16 -4.56
C ILE A 35 9.68 -3.24 -5.60
N PRO A 36 10.41 -2.79 -6.64
CA PRO A 36 9.85 -1.88 -7.63
C PRO A 36 8.87 -2.64 -8.54
N GLY A 37 7.67 -2.11 -8.70
CA GLY A 37 6.69 -2.52 -9.70
C GLY A 37 6.49 -1.45 -10.76
N ARG A 38 5.74 -1.77 -11.82
CA ARG A 38 5.45 -0.84 -12.92
C ARG A 38 4.48 0.29 -12.51
N ALA A 39 3.51 -0.03 -11.65
CA ALA A 39 2.47 0.91 -11.23
C ALA A 39 2.56 1.29 -9.74
N ALA A 40 3.29 0.50 -8.94
CA ALA A 40 3.40 0.66 -7.49
C ALA A 40 4.71 0.06 -6.99
N GLU A 41 5.09 0.42 -5.77
CA GLU A 41 6.17 -0.20 -5.01
C GLU A 41 5.59 -1.13 -3.95
N TYR A 42 6.18 -2.31 -3.78
CA TYR A 42 5.79 -3.25 -2.74
C TYR A 42 6.80 -3.18 -1.61
N TRP A 43 6.37 -2.63 -0.49
CA TRP A 43 7.21 -2.37 0.67
C TRP A 43 7.04 -3.52 1.65
N THR A 44 8.10 -4.27 1.89
CA THR A 44 8.15 -5.28 2.95
C THR A 44 8.66 -4.66 4.23
N LEU A 45 7.93 -4.89 5.31
CA LEU A 45 8.12 -4.27 6.61
C LEU A 45 8.37 -5.35 7.66
N ARG A 46 9.32 -5.14 8.56
CA ARG A 46 9.57 -5.99 9.72
C ARG A 46 9.13 -5.29 11.00
N CYS A 47 8.39 -5.97 11.86
CA CYS A 47 8.03 -5.45 13.16
C CYS A 47 9.23 -5.45 14.12
N ALA A 48 9.50 -4.31 14.74
CA ALA A 48 10.55 -4.16 15.77
C ALA A 48 10.18 -4.81 17.12
N GLY A 49 8.89 -5.15 17.32
CA GLY A 49 8.39 -5.82 18.53
C GLY A 49 8.37 -7.35 18.38
N CYS A 50 7.47 -7.87 17.54
CA CYS A 50 7.26 -9.31 17.39
C CYS A 50 8.12 -9.96 16.30
N GLY A 51 8.83 -9.18 15.48
CA GLY A 51 9.61 -9.70 14.34
C GLY A 51 8.78 -10.10 13.11
N GLY A 52 7.46 -9.97 13.15
CA GLY A 52 6.55 -10.29 12.04
C GLY A 52 6.86 -9.50 10.77
N ILE A 53 6.59 -10.11 9.61
CA ILE A 53 6.81 -9.52 8.30
C ILE A 53 5.45 -9.16 7.68
N HIS A 54 5.31 -7.90 7.28
CA HIS A 54 4.12 -7.37 6.62
C HIS A 54 4.48 -6.75 5.28
N MET A 55 3.47 -6.47 4.46
CA MET A 55 3.64 -5.83 3.16
C MET A 55 2.60 -4.73 2.99
N ASP A 56 3.03 -3.62 2.42
CA ASP A 56 2.18 -2.57 1.89
C ASP A 56 2.46 -2.33 0.40
N ILE A 57 1.46 -1.75 -0.27
CA ILE A 57 1.52 -1.37 -1.67
C ILE A 57 1.46 0.16 -1.70
N VAL A 58 2.48 0.78 -2.28
CA VAL A 58 2.59 2.23 -2.40
C VAL A 58 2.44 2.59 -3.87
N ASP A 59 1.31 3.19 -4.23
CA ASP A 59 1.09 3.61 -5.60
C ASP A 59 2.15 4.61 -6.04
N ARG A 60 2.70 4.39 -7.24
CA ARG A 60 3.62 5.34 -7.84
C ARG A 60 2.78 6.38 -8.58
N PRO A 61 3.00 7.69 -8.36
CA PRO A 61 2.34 8.70 -9.19
C PRO A 61 2.71 8.42 -10.65
N ARG A 62 1.68 8.25 -11.49
CA ARG A 62 1.87 8.17 -12.95
C ARG A 62 2.34 9.54 -13.39
N GLY A 63 3.61 9.63 -13.81
CA GLY A 63 4.16 10.81 -14.47
C GLY A 63 3.58 10.98 -15.87
#